data_AF-A0A3P5WK07-F1
#
_entry.id   AF-A0A3P5WK07-F1
#
_cell.length_a   1.000
_cell.length_b   1.000
_cell.length_c   1.000
_cell.angle_alpha   90.00
_cell.angle_beta   90.00
_cell.angle_gamma   90.00
#
_symmetry.space_group_name_H-M   'P 1'
#
loop_
_entity.id
_entity.type
_entity.pdbx_description
1 polymer ?
#
loop_
_entity_poly.entity_id
_entity_poly.type
_entity_poly.pdbx_seq_one_letter_code
_entity_poly.pdbx_strand_id
1 'polypeptide(L)'
;MRDKSSSSKDLKRTSPPEVLPTSLFGKMKVLLSSTIGEDTLARNIFGVYRHQSSRMLKFSIHEDKGELFEVLALQTLQISVQATKLKKVRNLPGYYSGVLRELIVKALFSDAFMDYNVAVEGFFYR
;
A
#
# COMPACT_ATOMS: atom_id res chain seq x y z
N MET A 1 -30.49 -35.14 -46.54
CA MET A 1 -30.24 -33.73 -46.17
C MET A 1 -29.19 -33.71 -45.08
N ARG A 2 -28.26 -32.75 -45.16
CA ARG A 2 -27.10 -32.57 -44.28
C ARG A 2 -27.55 -31.81 -43.04
N ASP A 3 -27.15 -32.26 -41.84
CA ASP A 3 -27.00 -31.38 -40.69
C ASP A 3 -25.55 -31.41 -40.24
N LYS A 4 -24.84 -30.32 -40.58
CA LYS A 4 -23.49 -30.02 -40.11
C LYS A 4 -23.61 -29.58 -38.65
N SER A 5 -23.03 -30.35 -37.74
CA SER A 5 -22.74 -29.85 -36.40
C SER A 5 -21.74 -28.70 -36.52
N SER A 6 -22.17 -27.49 -36.17
CA SER A 6 -21.27 -26.35 -36.05
C SER A 6 -20.37 -26.57 -34.84
N SER A 7 -19.14 -27.02 -35.11
CA SER A 7 -18.02 -26.97 -34.18
C SER A 7 -17.94 -25.56 -33.58
N SER A 8 -18.19 -25.46 -32.28
CA SER A 8 -17.76 -24.31 -31.48
C SER A 8 -16.25 -24.25 -31.60
N LYS A 9 -15.74 -23.32 -32.41
CA LYS A 9 -14.31 -23.03 -32.45
C LYS A 9 -13.92 -22.53 -31.07
N ASP A 10 -13.19 -23.36 -30.33
CA ASP A 10 -12.45 -22.94 -29.15
C ASP A 10 -11.62 -21.71 -29.51
N LEU A 11 -12.04 -20.56 -29.00
CA LEU A 11 -11.26 -19.33 -29.01
C LEU A 11 -10.01 -19.62 -28.19
N LYS A 12 -8.94 -20.10 -28.85
CA LYS A 12 -7.63 -20.26 -28.25
C LYS A 12 -7.18 -18.88 -27.78
N ARG A 13 -7.23 -18.66 -26.47
CA ARG A 13 -6.71 -17.47 -25.81
C ARG A 13 -5.23 -17.33 -26.18
N THR A 14 -4.91 -16.43 -27.11
CA THR A 14 -3.54 -16.15 -27.60
C THR A 14 -2.78 -15.17 -26.72
N SER A 15 -3.45 -14.58 -25.72
CA SER A 15 -2.82 -13.72 -24.73
C SER A 15 -2.02 -14.57 -23.75
N PRO A 16 -0.75 -14.22 -23.47
CA PRO A 16 -0.04 -14.79 -22.33
C PRO A 16 -0.88 -14.65 -21.06
N PRO A 17 -0.91 -15.65 -20.16
CA PRO A 17 -1.59 -15.49 -18.88
C PRO A 17 -0.99 -14.30 -18.14
N GLU A 18 -1.82 -13.31 -17.85
CA GLU A 18 -1.44 -12.14 -17.06
C GLU A 18 -1.22 -12.62 -15.62
N VAL A 19 0.04 -12.87 -15.26
CA VAL A 19 0.40 -13.28 -13.90
C VAL A 19 0.32 -12.06 -13.00
N LEU A 20 -0.82 -11.88 -12.35
CA LEU A 20 -1.02 -10.81 -11.39
C LEU A 20 -0.08 -11.03 -10.19
N PRO A 21 0.70 -10.01 -9.77
CA PRO A 21 1.57 -10.15 -8.61
C PRO A 21 0.74 -10.38 -7.34
N THR A 22 0.99 -11.50 -6.68
CA THR A 22 0.30 -11.85 -5.42
C THR A 22 0.96 -11.17 -4.23
N SER A 23 2.29 -11.00 -4.25
CA SER A 23 3.04 -10.38 -3.16
C SER A 23 3.01 -8.85 -3.21
N LEU A 24 3.06 -8.21 -2.03
CA LEU A 24 3.19 -6.75 -1.91
C LEU A 24 4.37 -6.20 -2.72
N PHE A 25 5.54 -6.83 -2.62
CA PHE A 25 6.72 -6.43 -3.37
C PHE A 25 6.49 -6.46 -4.88
N GLY A 26 5.86 -7.54 -5.38
CA GLY A 26 5.51 -7.65 -6.79
C GLY A 26 4.53 -6.56 -7.24
N LYS A 27 3.49 -6.29 -6.44
CA LYS A 27 2.53 -5.21 -6.70
C LYS A 27 3.22 -3.85 -6.76
N MET A 28 4.12 -3.55 -5.81
CA MET A 28 4.91 -2.32 -5.79
C MET A 28 5.80 -2.19 -7.04
N LYS A 29 6.48 -3.27 -7.42
CA LYS A 29 7.36 -3.30 -8.58
C LYS A 29 6.59 -3.01 -9.88
N VAL A 30 5.45 -3.67 -10.07
CA VAL A 30 4.58 -3.44 -11.24
C VAL A 30 4.07 -2.00 -11.28
N LEU A 31 3.64 -1.45 -10.15
CA LEU A 31 3.15 -0.07 -10.08
C LEU A 31 4.25 0.94 -10.46
N LEU A 32 5.45 0.80 -9.90
CA LEU A 32 6.59 1.67 -10.20
C LEU A 32 7.02 1.58 -11.67
N SER A 33 7.16 0.36 -12.18
CA SER A 33 7.54 0.11 -13.58
C SER A 33 6.51 0.68 -14.55
N SER A 34 5.22 0.41 -14.33
CA SER A 34 4.14 0.86 -15.21
C SER A 34 3.88 2.37 -15.18
N THR A 35 4.14 3.03 -14.05
CA THR A 35 3.75 4.45 -13.89
C THR A 35 4.89 5.43 -14.12
N ILE A 36 6.12 5.09 -13.73
CA ILE A 36 7.28 5.98 -13.83
C ILE A 36 8.53 5.29 -14.42
N GLY A 37 8.46 4.02 -14.80
CA GLY A 37 9.59 3.29 -15.39
C GLY A 37 10.70 2.89 -14.40
N GLU A 38 10.51 3.08 -13.09
CA GLU A 38 11.58 2.96 -12.08
C GLU A 38 11.40 1.72 -11.18
N ASP A 39 11.53 0.53 -11.76
CA ASP A 39 11.33 -0.73 -11.02
C ASP A 39 12.40 -0.98 -9.93
N THR A 40 13.59 -0.40 -10.10
CA THR A 40 14.71 -0.49 -9.16
C THR A 40 14.39 0.12 -7.80
N LEU A 41 13.49 1.11 -7.76
CA LEU A 41 13.03 1.75 -6.53
C LEU A 41 12.19 0.84 -5.63
N ALA A 42 11.65 -0.26 -6.17
CA ALA A 42 10.79 -1.18 -5.43
C ALA A 42 11.49 -1.73 -4.18
N ARG A 43 12.79 -2.03 -4.26
CA ARG A 43 13.56 -2.53 -3.11
C ARG A 43 13.65 -1.48 -1.99
N ASN A 44 13.88 -0.22 -2.33
CA ASN A 44 13.97 0.87 -1.36
C ASN A 44 12.61 1.14 -0.71
N ILE A 45 11.55 1.21 -1.50
CA ILE A 45 10.18 1.42 -1.02
C ILE A 45 9.75 0.28 -0.10
N PHE A 46 10.00 -0.97 -0.50
CA PHE A 46 9.68 -2.14 0.31
C PHE A 46 10.50 -2.18 1.60
N GLY A 47 11.77 -1.75 1.56
CA GLY A 47 12.60 -1.60 2.75
C GLY A 47 12.03 -0.58 3.75
N VAL A 48 11.56 0.56 3.26
CA VAL A 48 10.87 1.57 4.09
C VAL A 48 9.60 1.01 4.72
N TYR A 49 8.75 0.34 3.92
CA TYR A 49 7.57 -0.35 4.42
C TYR A 49 7.93 -1.31 5.56
N ARG A 50 8.87 -2.23 5.32
CA ARG A 50 9.27 -3.25 6.30
C ARG A 50 9.80 -2.62 7.58
N HIS A 51 10.61 -1.56 7.48
CA HIS A 51 11.12 -0.86 8.65
C HIS A 51 10.00 -0.25 9.49
N GLN A 52 9.01 0.40 8.87
CA GLN A 52 7.91 1.03 9.60
C GLN A 52 6.91 0.01 10.17
N SER A 53 6.47 -0.96 9.35
CA SER A 53 5.50 -1.97 9.78
C SER A 53 6.06 -2.91 10.84
N SER A 54 7.29 -3.43 10.67
CA SER A 54 7.88 -4.36 11.65
C SER A 54 8.08 -3.74 13.03
N ARG A 55 8.24 -2.42 13.13
CA ARG A 55 8.31 -1.74 14.44
C ARG A 55 6.97 -1.72 15.15
N MET A 56 5.87 -1.60 14.41
CA MET A 56 4.52 -1.56 14.95
C MET A 56 3.99 -2.97 15.25
N LEU A 57 4.21 -3.92 14.35
CA LEU A 57 3.76 -5.32 14.49
C LEU A 57 4.44 -6.07 15.65
N LYS A 58 5.49 -5.51 16.26
CA LYS A 58 6.11 -6.06 17.49
C LYS A 58 5.24 -5.87 18.73
N PHE A 59 4.29 -4.94 18.71
CA PHE A 59 3.38 -4.73 19.82
C PHE A 59 2.17 -5.66 19.66
N SER A 60 1.83 -6.41 20.71
CA SER A 60 0.73 -7.39 20.68
C SER A 60 -0.61 -6.79 20.24
N ILE A 61 -0.88 -5.53 20.57
CA ILE A 61 -2.08 -4.80 20.13
C ILE A 61 -2.18 -4.58 18.61
N HIS A 62 -1.12 -4.89 17.86
CA HIS A 62 -1.02 -4.70 16.42
C HIS A 62 -0.54 -5.94 15.66
N GLU A 63 -0.33 -7.08 16.33
CA GLU A 63 0.33 -8.26 15.72
C GLU A 63 -0.46 -8.86 14.55
N ASP A 64 -1.79 -8.75 14.59
CA ASP A 64 -2.74 -9.24 13.58
C ASP A 64 -2.97 -8.24 12.43
N LYS A 65 -2.43 -7.02 12.52
CA LYS A 65 -2.69 -5.92 11.56
C LYS A 65 -1.82 -5.98 10.31
N GLY A 66 -1.14 -7.10 10.03
CA GLY A 66 -0.21 -7.25 8.90
C GLY A 66 -0.82 -6.83 7.56
N GLU A 67 -2.03 -7.30 7.26
CA GLU A 67 -2.75 -6.97 6.03
C GLU A 67 -3.05 -5.47 5.91
N LEU A 68 -3.46 -4.83 7.01
CA LEU A 68 -3.68 -3.38 7.05
C LEU A 68 -2.42 -2.61 6.63
N PHE A 69 -1.25 -3.00 7.16
CA PHE A 69 0.01 -2.35 6.78
C PHE A 69 0.35 -2.55 5.30
N GLU A 70 0.04 -3.71 4.70
CA GLU A 70 0.24 -3.91 3.25
C GLU A 70 -0.68 -3.02 2.41
N VAL A 71 -1.94 -2.86 2.81
CA VAL A 71 -2.91 -1.96 2.15
C VAL A 71 -2.41 -0.52 2.22
N LEU A 72 -2.03 -0.05 3.42
CA LEU A 72 -1.50 1.29 3.61
C LEU A 72 -0.23 1.53 2.79
N ALA A 73 0.64 0.53 2.68
CA ALA A 73 1.84 0.60 1.86
C ALA A 73 1.53 0.79 0.37
N LEU A 74 0.57 0.04 -0.19
CA LEU A 74 0.16 0.21 -1.58
C LEU A 74 -0.52 1.56 -1.83
N GLN A 75 -1.42 1.98 -0.95
CA GLN A 75 -2.07 3.29 -1.04
C GLN A 75 -1.03 4.42 -0.98
N THR A 76 -0.06 4.32 -0.07
CA THR A 76 1.03 5.29 0.03
C THR A 76 1.84 5.36 -1.26
N LEU A 77 2.15 4.22 -1.88
CA LEU A 77 2.91 4.18 -3.12
C LEU A 77 2.13 4.86 -4.25
N GLN A 78 0.83 4.59 -4.37
CA GLN A 78 -0.05 5.26 -5.33
C GLN A 78 -0.02 6.78 -5.16
N ILE A 79 -0.19 7.27 -3.92
CA ILE A 79 -0.13 8.71 -3.60
C ILE A 79 1.24 9.30 -3.96
N SER A 80 2.31 8.61 -3.59
CA SER A 80 3.68 9.06 -3.81
C SER A 80 4.00 9.19 -5.30
N VAL A 81 3.57 8.22 -6.11
CA VAL A 81 3.74 8.22 -7.56
C VAL A 81 2.81 9.23 -8.24
N GLN A 82 1.58 9.43 -7.76
CA GLN A 82 0.74 10.51 -8.28
C GLN A 82 1.35 11.89 -7.99
N ALA A 83 1.99 12.07 -6.84
CA ALA A 83 2.67 13.31 -6.50
C ALA A 83 3.83 13.65 -7.45
N THR A 84 4.54 12.66 -8.00
CA THR A 84 5.60 12.93 -8.99
C THR A 84 5.07 13.52 -10.29
N LYS A 85 3.80 13.26 -10.63
CA LYS A 85 3.14 13.86 -11.80
C LYS A 85 2.77 15.33 -11.58
N LEU A 86 2.55 15.74 -10.33
CA LEU A 86 2.11 17.08 -9.97
C LEU A 86 3.27 18.01 -9.61
N LYS A 87 4.34 17.46 -9.04
CA LYS A 87 5.50 18.23 -8.57
C LYS A 87 6.79 17.43 -8.67
N LYS A 88 7.92 18.14 -8.71
CA LYS A 88 9.25 17.52 -8.68
C LYS A 88 9.53 16.93 -7.30
N VAL A 89 9.46 15.60 -7.18
CA VAL A 89 9.85 14.86 -5.98
C VAL A 89 11.29 14.36 -6.15
N ARG A 90 12.25 14.98 -5.45
CA ARG A 90 13.69 14.62 -5.55
C ARG A 90 14.03 13.28 -4.87
N ASN A 91 13.32 12.94 -3.79
CA ASN A 91 13.54 11.73 -3.01
C ASN A 91 12.21 11.00 -2.82
N LEU A 92 11.86 10.14 -3.79
CA LEU A 92 10.60 9.39 -3.76
C LEU A 92 10.50 8.42 -2.56
N PRO A 93 11.55 7.64 -2.19
CA PRO A 93 11.51 6.82 -0.97
C PRO A 93 11.31 7.62 0.31
N GLY A 94 11.94 8.80 0.41
CA GLY A 94 11.75 9.71 1.54
C GLY A 94 10.32 10.27 1.60
N TYR A 95 9.76 10.67 0.46
CA TYR A 95 8.37 11.12 0.37
C TYR A 95 7.40 10.02 0.78
N TYR A 96 7.59 8.81 0.24
CA TYR A 96 6.83 7.61 0.59
C TYR A 96 6.90 7.32 2.09
N SER A 97 8.08 7.40 2.71
CA SER A 97 8.27 7.20 4.14
C SER A 97 7.42 8.14 4.99
N GLY A 98 7.36 9.43 4.61
CA GLY A 98 6.56 10.44 5.30
C GLY A 98 5.05 10.16 5.18
N VAL A 99 4.58 9.88 3.97
CA VAL A 99 3.16 9.60 3.72
C VAL A 99 2.73 8.30 4.41
N LEU A 100 3.57 7.24 4.38
CA LEU A 100 3.26 5.98 5.04
C LEU A 100 3.08 6.17 6.55
N ARG A 101 3.99 6.92 7.17
CA ARG A 101 3.92 7.24 8.60
C ARG A 101 2.61 7.95 8.94
N GLU A 102 2.24 8.96 8.16
CA GLU A 102 1.01 9.71 8.35
C GLU A 102 -0.23 8.81 8.24
N LEU A 103 -0.28 7.93 7.24
CA LEU A 103 -1.40 7.00 7.07
C LEU A 103 -1.48 5.96 8.18
N ILE A 104 -0.34 5.43 8.64
CA ILE A 104 -0.29 4.53 9.80
C ILE A 104 -0.83 5.24 11.05
N VAL A 105 -0.40 6.47 11.30
CA VAL A 105 -0.85 7.24 12.46
C VAL A 105 -2.36 7.45 12.41
N LYS A 106 -2.89 7.86 11.25
CA LYS A 106 -4.34 8.01 11.06
C LYS A 106 -5.10 6.70 11.22
N ALA A 107 -4.58 5.60 10.67
CA ALA A 107 -5.26 4.31 10.73
C ALA A 107 -5.30 3.71 12.14
N LEU A 108 -4.30 3.99 12.98
CA LEU A 108 -4.19 3.39 14.31
C LEU A 108 -4.62 4.32 15.45
N PHE A 109 -4.55 5.64 15.26
CA PHE A 109 -4.71 6.63 16.34
C PHE A 109 -5.65 7.78 15.99
N SER A 110 -6.40 7.70 14.88
CA SER A 110 -7.39 8.75 14.55
C SER A 110 -8.38 8.96 15.66
N ASP A 111 -8.80 7.89 16.34
CA ASP A 111 -9.78 7.96 17.43
C ASP A 111 -9.15 7.89 18.83
N ALA A 112 -7.82 7.90 18.95
CA ALA A 112 -7.14 7.80 20.24
C ALA A 112 -7.48 8.96 21.20
N PHE A 113 -7.96 10.09 20.67
CA PHE A 113 -8.45 11.20 21.49
C PHE A 113 -9.82 10.93 22.13
N MET A 114 -10.62 10.01 21.58
CA MET A 114 -11.92 9.60 22.12
C MET A 114 -11.81 8.68 23.33
N ASP A 115 -10.64 8.08 23.56
CA ASP A 115 -10.39 7.26 24.75
C ASP A 115 -10.28 8.12 26.04
N TYR A 116 -10.11 9.44 25.90
CA TYR A 116 -10.11 10.38 27.01
C TYR A 116 -11.53 10.91 27.28
N ASN A 117 -12.36 10.09 27.92
CA ASN A 117 -13.73 10.46 28.33
C ASN A 117 -13.80 11.31 29.61
N VAL A 118 -12.66 11.71 30.18
CA VAL A 118 -12.62 12.48 31.43
C VAL A 118 -12.15 13.88 31.11
N ALA A 119 -13.04 14.86 31.28
CA ALA A 119 -12.65 16.26 31.32
C ALA A 119 -11.56 16.41 32.38
N VAL A 120 -10.45 17.08 32.03
CA VAL A 120 -9.36 17.37 32.96
C VAL A 120 -9.82 18.47 33.93
N GLU A 121 -10.86 18.22 34.71
CA GLU A 121 -11.25 19.05 35.83
C GLU A 121 -10.27 18.76 36.98
N GLY A 122 -9.31 19.67 37.18
CA GLY A 122 -8.38 19.58 38.31
C GLY A 122 -6.96 20.09 38.09
N PHE A 123 -6.57 20.47 36.87
CA PHE A 123 -5.23 21.03 36.59
C PHE A 123 -5.10 22.54 36.81
N PHE A 124 -6.09 23.19 37.42
CA PHE A 124 -5.95 24.54 37.94
C PHE A 124 -5.48 24.43 39.40
N TYR A 125 -4.19 24.67 39.61
CA TYR A 125 -3.54 24.72 40.92
C TYR A 125 -4.30 25.62 41.91
N ARG A 126 -4.41 25.15 43.16
CA ARG A 126 -4.57 26.03 44.33
C ARG A 126 -3.21 26.55 44.77
#